data_AF-A0A844H300-F1
#
_entry.id   AF-A0A844H300-F1
#
_cell.length_a   1.000
_cell.length_b   1.000
_cell.length_c   1.000
_cell.angle_alpha   90.00
_cell.angle_beta   90.00
_cell.angle_gamma   90.00
#
_symmetry.space_group_name_H-M   'P 1'
#
loop_
_entity.id
_entity.type
_entity.pdbx_description
1 polymer ?
#
loop_
_entity_poly.entity_id
_entity_poly.type
_entity_poly.pdbx_seq_one_letter_code
_entity_poly.pdbx_strand_id
1 'polypeptide(L)'
;MIKNSLNDYINLIRSTISTDIIDENNWQNISKVAQYLPSALTTFFGFESRLGTPKAHCDFLLCADATEAGKKVLGDKEYSIQLSENLLIHPVWKNVNIFGQLWNDKGSILSEKINNIWLEFDIDETLDNVPIPSCFFAPQAIYANQADEAIKWVCDTALNLLRGKSINPEIQAKLLTCLQSLPSGAYVFQIGLMLARESDFIRVCIRDISHTKVIEFLQKIGWIGSINELKSLLNDLAQYCDRIDLDIDIGNEIAPKIGLECYLERQPSLNPKWQLFLEYLLEKGLVIPEKKDALLNYTGYIREKDYPELWPKNLSKLSSLIGSQYQRIFFKSLHHIKVVYQENKCLEAKAYLAVTNTLIDQQRIQKSKEFKNNSIQINNFLSEQENKQLLNFIIRNKNQFQSATLHEDYQNLGRKEENYRLSSVLFDFPEWETIMRDRISSILPDVIDKLGIPPFPVAHIEAQITAHNDQNYFKLHNDNGTLESSGRVLTFVYYLCQEPQPFTGGELKIYNSTSPENLKPDSIKTIEPINNSIVFFLSQYMHEVRPVNCPSQDFVHSRFTVNGWIWRKN
;
A
#
# COMPACT_ATOMS: atom_id res chain seq x y z
N MET A 1 18.73 -18.50 26.67
CA MET A 1 17.82 -18.55 25.51
C MET A 1 16.38 -18.57 25.99
N ILE A 2 15.50 -17.81 25.33
CA ILE A 2 14.06 -17.78 25.62
C ILE A 2 13.38 -18.98 24.94
N LYS A 3 12.32 -19.53 25.54
CA LYS A 3 11.46 -20.53 24.86
C LYS A 3 10.50 -19.80 23.92
N ASN A 4 10.42 -20.21 22.66
CA ASN A 4 9.65 -19.53 21.61
C ASN A 4 10.21 -18.12 21.34
N SER A 5 11.36 -18.05 20.69
CA SER A 5 12.08 -16.81 20.35
C SER A 5 11.89 -16.44 18.87
N LEU A 6 12.19 -15.20 18.47
CA LEU A 6 12.17 -14.85 17.05
C LEU A 6 13.21 -15.62 16.23
N ASN A 7 14.25 -16.19 16.86
CA ASN A 7 15.18 -17.09 16.17
C ASN A 7 14.47 -18.32 15.56
N ASP A 8 13.34 -18.75 16.13
CA ASP A 8 12.53 -19.83 15.57
C ASP A 8 11.88 -19.44 14.23
N TYR A 9 11.67 -18.14 13.98
CA TYR A 9 11.23 -17.60 12.68
C TYR A 9 12.41 -17.39 11.72
N ILE A 10 13.56 -16.92 12.24
CA ILE A 10 14.79 -16.77 11.45
C ILE A 10 15.24 -18.11 10.84
N ASN A 11 15.30 -19.16 11.66
CA ASN A 11 15.66 -20.51 11.22
C ASN A 11 14.77 -21.03 10.09
N LEU A 12 13.47 -20.68 10.11
CA LEU A 12 12.49 -21.11 9.11
C LEU A 12 12.68 -20.42 7.75
N ILE A 13 12.99 -19.12 7.74
CA ILE A 13 13.08 -18.35 6.48
C ILE A 13 14.48 -18.35 5.86
N ARG A 14 15.52 -18.61 6.65
CA ARG A 14 16.95 -18.45 6.29
C ARG A 14 17.35 -19.14 4.99
N SER A 15 16.88 -20.35 4.74
CA SER A 15 17.16 -21.11 3.50
C SER A 15 16.42 -20.60 2.26
N THR A 16 15.56 -19.58 2.39
CA THR A 16 14.73 -19.03 1.30
C THR A 16 15.15 -17.62 0.87
N ILE A 17 16.26 -17.10 1.40
CA ILE A 17 16.79 -15.76 1.11
C ILE A 17 18.20 -15.94 0.55
N SER A 18 18.56 -15.15 -0.48
CA SER A 18 19.85 -15.36 -1.15
C SER A 18 21.04 -15.01 -0.26
N THR A 19 22.11 -15.79 -0.41
CA THR A 19 23.43 -15.55 0.20
C THR A 19 24.10 -14.27 -0.28
N ASP A 20 23.59 -13.62 -1.35
CA ASP A 20 24.05 -12.31 -1.83
C ASP A 20 23.49 -11.15 -0.99
N ILE A 21 22.43 -11.43 -0.21
CA ILE A 21 21.71 -10.46 0.64
C ILE A 21 22.08 -10.66 2.11
N ILE A 22 22.11 -11.91 2.59
CA ILE A 22 22.51 -12.29 3.96
C ILE A 22 23.43 -13.54 3.90
N ASP A 23 24.69 -13.36 4.25
CA ASP A 23 25.66 -14.46 4.40
C ASP A 23 25.49 -15.25 5.71
N GLU A 24 26.21 -16.37 5.81
CA GLU A 24 26.17 -17.28 6.95
C GLU A 24 26.58 -16.63 8.29
N ASN A 25 27.50 -15.67 8.28
CA ASN A 25 27.98 -14.97 9.47
C ASN A 25 26.98 -13.88 9.91
N ASN A 26 26.38 -13.16 8.96
CA ASN A 26 25.28 -12.23 9.24
C ASN A 26 24.04 -12.99 9.75
N TRP A 27 23.70 -14.17 9.21
CA TRP A 27 22.73 -15.08 9.85
C TRP A 27 23.15 -15.47 11.27
N GLN A 28 24.42 -15.82 11.48
CA GLN A 28 25.05 -16.03 12.78
C GLN A 28 24.65 -14.95 13.80
N ASN A 29 24.83 -13.68 13.42
CA ASN A 29 24.63 -12.52 14.27
C ASN A 29 23.14 -12.10 14.42
N ILE A 30 22.35 -12.17 13.35
CA ILE A 30 20.88 -12.01 13.41
C ILE A 30 20.27 -13.03 14.38
N SER A 31 20.73 -14.30 14.33
CA SER A 31 20.30 -15.35 15.25
C SER A 31 20.69 -15.09 16.71
N LYS A 32 21.79 -14.37 16.99
CA LYS A 32 22.12 -13.93 18.37
C LYS A 32 21.06 -12.95 18.88
N VAL A 33 20.75 -11.90 18.11
CA VAL A 33 19.73 -10.89 18.48
C VAL A 33 18.35 -11.55 18.67
N ALA A 34 17.93 -12.36 17.71
CA ALA A 34 16.60 -12.97 17.69
C ALA A 34 16.33 -13.96 18.85
N GLN A 35 17.36 -14.44 19.55
CA GLN A 35 17.23 -15.29 20.75
C GLN A 35 16.86 -14.52 22.03
N TYR A 36 17.06 -13.20 22.07
CA TYR A 36 16.66 -12.33 23.19
C TYR A 36 15.20 -11.86 23.09
N LEU A 37 14.54 -12.10 21.95
CA LEU A 37 13.26 -11.50 21.60
C LEU A 37 12.16 -12.59 21.56
N PRO A 38 11.07 -12.48 22.34
CA PRO A 38 9.97 -13.45 22.30
C PRO A 38 9.28 -13.48 20.95
N SER A 39 8.90 -14.67 20.45
CA SER A 39 8.31 -14.80 19.11
C SER A 39 6.92 -14.14 18.97
N ALA A 40 6.25 -13.85 20.10
CA ALA A 40 4.99 -13.12 20.15
C ALA A 40 5.14 -11.59 20.12
N LEU A 41 6.37 -11.07 20.06
CA LEU A 41 6.65 -9.62 19.99
C LEU A 41 6.18 -8.99 18.67
N THR A 42 5.99 -9.78 17.62
CA THR A 42 5.72 -9.28 16.26
C THR A 42 5.12 -10.35 15.35
N THR A 43 4.27 -9.95 14.39
CA THR A 43 4.06 -10.73 13.15
C THR A 43 4.77 -10.14 11.92
N PHE A 44 5.35 -8.95 12.00
CA PHE A 44 5.97 -8.24 10.88
C PHE A 44 7.39 -7.78 11.22
N PHE A 45 8.37 -8.41 10.59
CA PHE A 45 9.80 -8.11 10.73
C PHE A 45 10.49 -8.00 9.37
N GLY A 46 11.77 -7.70 9.34
CA GLY A 46 12.50 -7.54 8.10
C GLY A 46 13.99 -7.29 8.24
N PHE A 47 14.61 -6.98 7.10
CA PHE A 47 16.05 -6.80 6.94
C PHE A 47 16.35 -5.54 6.11
N GLU A 48 17.34 -4.76 6.50
CA GLU A 48 17.86 -3.62 5.74
C GLU A 48 19.17 -4.01 5.04
N SER A 49 19.17 -4.14 3.72
CA SER A 49 20.36 -4.54 2.94
C SER A 49 20.96 -3.36 2.16
N ARG A 50 22.25 -3.08 2.34
CA ARG A 50 22.99 -2.08 1.55
C ARG A 50 23.29 -2.63 0.16
N LEU A 51 22.94 -1.90 -0.90
CA LEU A 51 22.87 -2.46 -2.26
C LEU A 51 24.15 -2.27 -3.09
N GLY A 52 24.84 -1.14 -2.94
CA GLY A 52 26.05 -0.81 -3.71
C GLY A 52 27.34 -1.46 -3.20
N THR A 53 27.27 -2.52 -2.38
CA THR A 53 28.44 -3.18 -1.79
C THR A 53 28.34 -4.71 -1.88
N PRO A 54 29.46 -5.43 -2.07
CA PRO A 54 29.46 -6.90 -2.17
C PRO A 54 29.33 -7.62 -0.82
N LYS A 55 29.36 -6.92 0.33
CA LYS A 55 29.11 -7.59 1.63
C LYS A 55 27.63 -7.97 1.72
N ALA A 56 27.34 -9.27 1.75
CA ALA A 56 25.99 -9.81 1.91
C ALA A 56 25.54 -9.71 3.38
N HIS A 57 25.27 -8.47 3.79
CA HIS A 57 24.99 -8.13 5.18
C HIS A 57 23.74 -7.26 5.27
N CYS A 58 22.87 -7.62 6.21
CA CYS A 58 21.70 -6.84 6.57
C CYS A 58 21.67 -6.50 8.06
N ASP A 59 21.08 -5.35 8.36
CA ASP A 59 20.62 -4.97 9.70
C ASP A 59 19.21 -5.55 9.92
N PHE A 60 18.78 -5.80 11.16
CA PHE A 60 17.54 -6.54 11.49
C PHE A 60 16.50 -5.65 12.15
N LEU A 61 15.23 -5.69 11.71
CA LEU A 61 14.18 -4.82 12.24
C LEU A 61 12.85 -5.55 12.46
N LEU A 62 12.05 -5.10 13.42
CA LEU A 62 10.74 -5.66 13.74
C LEU A 62 9.71 -4.61 14.19
N CYS A 63 8.44 -4.87 13.87
CA CYS A 63 7.30 -4.05 14.25
C CYS A 63 6.47 -4.73 15.34
N ALA A 64 6.29 -4.07 16.49
CA ALA A 64 5.27 -4.42 17.47
C ALA A 64 4.05 -3.52 17.23
N ASP A 65 2.90 -4.11 16.86
CA ASP A 65 1.68 -3.35 16.53
C ASP A 65 0.69 -3.24 17.70
N ALA A 66 -0.09 -2.14 17.74
CA ALA A 66 -1.08 -1.88 18.79
C ALA A 66 -2.24 -2.87 18.84
N THR A 67 -2.56 -3.51 17.71
CA THR A 67 -3.63 -4.51 17.60
C THR A 67 -3.15 -5.93 17.94
N GLU A 68 -1.84 -6.12 18.11
CA GLU A 68 -1.21 -7.43 18.29
C GLU A 68 -0.70 -7.70 19.72
N ALA A 69 -0.23 -8.92 19.95
CA ALA A 69 0.47 -9.30 21.18
C ALA A 69 1.76 -8.49 21.41
N GLY A 70 2.39 -7.95 20.36
CA GLY A 70 3.64 -7.19 20.45
C GLY A 70 3.57 -6.02 21.42
N LYS A 71 2.50 -5.22 21.34
CA LYS A 71 2.20 -4.15 22.29
C LYS A 71 2.23 -4.64 23.75
N LYS A 72 1.62 -5.80 24.03
CA LYS A 72 1.59 -6.38 25.37
C LYS A 72 2.95 -6.91 25.84
N VAL A 73 3.66 -7.65 24.98
CA VAL A 73 4.99 -8.21 25.28
C VAL A 73 5.99 -7.13 25.72
N LEU A 74 5.85 -5.90 25.21
CA LEU A 74 6.69 -4.77 25.58
C LEU A 74 6.46 -4.23 27.01
N GLY A 75 5.31 -4.46 27.67
CA GLY A 75 5.10 -3.93 29.02
C GLY A 75 3.77 -4.16 29.74
N ASP A 76 2.84 -4.95 29.20
CA ASP A 76 1.64 -5.40 29.94
C ASP A 76 2.05 -6.45 30.98
N LYS A 77 2.17 -6.06 32.25
CA LYS A 77 2.65 -6.92 33.36
C LYS A 77 1.75 -8.12 33.65
N GLU A 78 0.50 -8.12 33.18
CA GLU A 78 -0.44 -9.24 33.34
C GLU A 78 -0.35 -10.25 32.18
N TYR A 79 0.34 -9.88 31.09
CA TYR A 79 0.50 -10.76 29.93
C TYR A 79 1.50 -11.89 30.18
N SER A 80 1.19 -13.10 29.69
CA SER A 80 1.96 -14.31 29.99
C SER A 80 3.30 -14.45 29.23
N ILE A 81 3.62 -13.51 28.33
CA ILE A 81 4.87 -13.46 27.58
C ILE A 81 5.48 -12.06 27.76
N GLN A 82 6.65 -11.99 28.38
CA GLN A 82 7.36 -10.74 28.68
C GLN A 82 8.68 -10.66 27.90
N LEU A 83 9.24 -9.44 27.79
CA LEU A 83 10.67 -9.27 27.54
C LEU A 83 11.49 -10.00 28.63
N SER A 84 12.65 -10.55 28.25
CA SER A 84 13.49 -11.27 29.23
C SER A 84 14.18 -10.33 30.22
N GLU A 85 14.36 -10.79 31.46
CA GLU A 85 15.08 -10.08 32.51
C GLU A 85 16.48 -9.63 32.04
N ASN A 86 17.16 -10.45 31.23
CA ASN A 86 18.46 -10.13 30.62
C ASN A 86 18.43 -8.83 29.78
N LEU A 87 17.35 -8.59 29.02
CA LEU A 87 17.18 -7.30 28.32
C LEU A 87 17.00 -6.18 29.35
N LEU A 88 16.10 -6.39 30.32
CA LEU A 88 15.70 -5.43 31.34
C LEU A 88 16.82 -5.07 32.35
N ILE A 89 18.00 -5.69 32.27
CA ILE A 89 19.21 -5.17 32.94
C ILE A 89 19.63 -3.82 32.34
N HIS A 90 19.57 -3.68 31.01
CA HIS A 90 20.09 -2.54 30.28
C HIS A 90 19.14 -1.31 30.34
N PRO A 91 19.63 -0.08 30.57
CA PRO A 91 18.79 1.11 30.71
C PRO A 91 17.84 1.38 29.53
N VAL A 92 18.31 1.20 28.29
CA VAL A 92 17.47 1.40 27.09
C VAL A 92 16.26 0.44 27.08
N TRP A 93 16.44 -0.80 27.51
CA TRP A 93 15.33 -1.77 27.57
C TRP A 93 14.39 -1.52 28.75
N LYS A 94 14.87 -0.96 29.86
CA LYS A 94 14.00 -0.43 30.94
C LYS A 94 13.12 0.70 30.40
N ASN A 95 13.71 1.65 29.67
CA ASN A 95 12.99 2.77 29.05
C ASN A 95 11.92 2.28 28.05
N VAL A 96 12.29 1.37 27.12
CA VAL A 96 11.36 0.74 26.17
C VAL A 96 10.25 -0.03 26.90
N ASN A 97 10.54 -0.69 28.02
CA ASN A 97 9.54 -1.39 28.82
C ASN A 97 8.61 -0.44 29.60
N ILE A 98 9.10 0.70 30.09
CA ILE A 98 8.26 1.74 30.73
C ILE A 98 7.38 2.43 29.69
N PHE A 99 7.89 2.70 28.49
CA PHE A 99 7.10 3.15 27.35
C PHE A 99 6.02 2.12 27.00
N GLY A 100 6.37 0.83 26.95
CA GLY A 100 5.43 -0.28 26.76
C GLY A 100 4.35 -0.35 27.85
N GLN A 101 4.71 -0.18 29.13
CA GLN A 101 3.76 -0.10 30.24
C GLN A 101 2.74 1.02 30.01
N LEU A 102 3.20 2.24 29.70
CA LEU A 102 2.29 3.37 29.45
C LEU A 102 1.48 3.17 28.16
N TRP A 103 2.04 2.59 27.11
CA TRP A 103 1.30 2.30 25.86
C TRP A 103 0.15 1.31 26.08
N ASN A 104 0.29 0.36 27.01
CA ASN A 104 -0.77 -0.59 27.38
C ASN A 104 -1.85 -0.01 28.30
N ASP A 105 -1.53 1.03 29.08
CA ASP A 105 -2.54 1.76 29.87
C ASP A 105 -3.53 2.48 28.94
N LYS A 106 -4.77 2.00 28.92
CA LYS A 106 -5.89 2.52 28.12
C LYS A 106 -6.26 3.98 28.42
N GLY A 107 -5.81 4.54 29.54
CA GLY A 107 -5.98 5.95 29.87
C GLY A 107 -4.90 6.87 29.31
N SER A 108 -3.84 6.32 28.70
CA SER A 108 -2.66 7.09 28.32
C SER A 108 -2.73 7.68 26.90
N ILE A 109 -2.09 8.83 26.72
CA ILE A 109 -1.90 9.48 25.43
C ILE A 109 -1.12 8.59 24.44
N LEU A 110 -0.22 7.72 24.91
CA LEU A 110 0.48 6.78 24.03
C LEU A 110 -0.48 5.71 23.51
N SER A 111 -1.39 5.21 24.36
CA SER A 111 -2.37 4.18 23.99
C SER A 111 -3.36 4.65 22.92
N GLU A 112 -3.69 5.94 22.92
CA GLU A 112 -4.51 6.62 21.93
C GLU A 112 -3.69 6.91 20.65
N LYS A 113 -2.56 7.60 20.78
CA LYS A 113 -1.88 8.24 19.63
C LYS A 113 -0.89 7.33 18.89
N ILE A 114 -0.48 6.16 19.40
CA ILE A 114 0.56 5.32 18.78
C ILE A 114 0.00 4.00 18.23
N ASN A 115 0.22 3.79 16.92
CA ASN A 115 -0.23 2.63 16.16
C ASN A 115 0.75 1.44 16.26
N ASN A 116 2.06 1.69 16.19
CA ASN A 116 3.08 0.64 16.34
C ASN A 116 4.44 1.20 16.79
N ILE A 117 5.35 0.29 17.14
CA ILE A 117 6.75 0.59 17.48
C ILE A 117 7.66 -0.30 16.63
N TRP A 118 8.61 0.30 15.93
CA TRP A 118 9.71 -0.39 15.28
C TRP A 118 10.95 -0.43 16.18
N LEU A 119 11.56 -1.61 16.28
CA LEU A 119 12.85 -1.84 16.89
C LEU A 119 13.82 -2.29 15.79
N GLU A 120 14.87 -1.50 15.55
CA GLU A 120 15.88 -1.74 14.51
C GLU A 120 17.24 -1.98 15.15
N PHE A 121 17.90 -3.06 14.78
CA PHE A 121 19.18 -3.49 15.32
C PHE A 121 20.24 -3.39 14.22
N ASP A 122 21.17 -2.45 14.38
CA ASP A 122 22.45 -2.51 13.68
C ASP A 122 23.08 -3.87 13.99
N ILE A 123 23.39 -4.67 12.97
CA ILE A 123 24.05 -5.96 13.15
C ILE A 123 25.54 -5.77 12.95
N ASP A 124 26.33 -6.20 13.93
CA ASP A 124 27.79 -6.22 13.83
C ASP A 124 28.37 -7.58 14.26
N GLU A 125 29.68 -7.70 14.13
CA GLU A 125 30.44 -8.92 14.42
C GLU A 125 30.76 -9.08 15.92
N THR A 126 30.36 -8.10 16.76
CA THR A 126 30.74 -7.89 18.16
C THR A 126 29.54 -7.84 19.12
N LEU A 127 28.47 -8.58 18.80
CA LEU A 127 27.29 -8.80 19.65
C LEU A 127 27.57 -9.67 20.91
N ASP A 128 28.55 -9.28 21.71
CA ASP A 128 28.92 -9.91 23.00
C ASP A 128 28.04 -9.41 24.17
N ASN A 129 27.18 -8.42 23.92
CA ASN A 129 26.33 -7.75 24.91
C ASN A 129 24.84 -7.85 24.58
N VAL A 130 23.99 -7.37 25.49
CA VAL A 130 22.54 -7.20 25.27
C VAL A 130 22.31 -6.34 24.01
N PRO A 131 21.56 -6.82 23.00
CA PRO A 131 21.35 -6.08 21.75
C PRO A 131 20.50 -4.83 22.02
N ILE A 132 21.00 -3.65 21.62
CA ILE A 132 20.33 -2.37 21.83
C ILE A 132 19.63 -1.96 20.52
N PRO A 133 18.30 -1.74 20.52
CA PRO A 133 17.59 -1.28 19.32
C PRO A 133 17.65 0.25 19.19
N SER A 134 17.73 0.74 17.95
CA SER A 134 17.09 2.01 17.58
C SER A 134 15.58 1.83 17.69
N CYS A 135 14.87 2.80 18.27
CA CYS A 135 13.45 2.69 18.58
C CYS A 135 12.66 3.82 17.95
N PHE A 136 11.62 3.47 17.19
CA PHE A 136 10.75 4.40 16.49
C PHE A 136 9.30 4.09 16.82
N PHE A 137 8.49 5.12 17.07
CA PHE A 137 7.05 4.97 17.21
C PHE A 137 6.33 5.57 15.99
N ALA A 138 5.31 4.86 15.51
CA ALA A 138 4.42 5.34 14.46
C ALA A 138 3.18 5.99 15.11
N PRO A 139 3.08 7.33 15.16
CA PRO A 139 1.88 7.99 15.62
C PRO A 139 0.70 7.78 14.65
N GLN A 140 -0.51 8.15 15.08
CA GLN A 140 -1.54 8.60 14.14
C GLN A 140 -0.98 9.80 13.34
N ALA A 141 -1.30 9.88 12.04
CA ALA A 141 -0.75 10.87 11.11
C ALA A 141 -0.75 12.29 11.69
N ILE A 142 0.45 12.86 11.92
CA ILE A 142 0.61 14.22 12.48
C ILE A 142 0.75 15.21 11.32
N TYR A 143 -0.29 16.01 11.12
CA TYR A 143 -0.35 17.09 10.13
C TYR A 143 0.05 18.44 10.74
N ALA A 144 0.37 19.44 9.89
CA ALA A 144 0.82 20.77 10.33
C ALA A 144 -0.13 21.46 11.33
N ASN A 145 -1.45 21.30 11.15
CA ASN A 145 -2.48 21.90 12.01
C ASN A 145 -2.59 21.24 13.40
N GLN A 146 -1.87 20.14 13.66
CA GLN A 146 -1.83 19.44 14.95
C GLN A 146 -0.50 19.66 15.70
N ALA A 147 0.46 20.37 15.11
CA ALA A 147 1.83 20.46 15.60
C ALA A 147 1.96 20.89 17.08
N ASP A 148 1.21 21.92 17.49
CA ASP A 148 1.23 22.48 18.84
C ASP A 148 0.50 21.62 19.91
N GLU A 149 -0.32 20.65 19.50
CA GLU A 149 -0.80 19.56 20.37
C GLU A 149 0.24 18.45 20.41
N ALA A 150 0.69 18.02 19.23
CA ALA A 150 1.55 16.86 19.04
C ALA A 150 2.90 17.00 19.74
N ILE A 151 3.56 18.16 19.64
CA ILE A 151 4.91 18.38 20.19
C ILE A 151 4.99 18.10 21.69
N LYS A 152 3.91 18.37 22.44
CA LYS A 152 3.85 18.18 23.90
C LYS A 152 3.94 16.70 24.25
N TRP A 153 3.05 15.87 23.72
CA TRP A 153 3.09 14.44 24.02
C TRP A 153 4.28 13.75 23.35
N VAL A 154 4.71 14.20 22.17
CA VAL A 154 5.89 13.67 21.45
C VAL A 154 7.17 13.91 22.26
N CYS A 155 7.46 15.14 22.69
CA CYS A 155 8.67 15.44 23.45
C CYS A 155 8.56 15.05 24.92
N ASP A 156 7.53 15.54 25.61
CA ASP A 156 7.46 15.52 27.07
C ASP A 156 7.09 14.12 27.60
N THR A 157 6.40 13.32 26.80
CA THR A 157 6.04 11.92 27.12
C THR A 157 6.84 10.91 26.28
N ALA A 158 6.60 10.80 24.98
CA ALA A 158 7.07 9.67 24.17
C ALA A 158 8.60 9.60 24.07
N LEU A 159 9.24 10.67 23.56
CA LEU A 159 10.69 10.74 23.42
C LEU A 159 11.39 10.76 24.79
N ASN A 160 10.87 11.53 25.76
CA ASN A 160 11.37 11.56 27.15
C ASN A 160 11.44 10.15 27.78
N LEU A 161 10.38 9.33 27.63
CA LEU A 161 10.35 7.96 28.15
C LEU A 161 11.34 7.02 27.47
N LEU A 162 11.43 7.02 26.13
CA LEU A 162 12.41 6.20 25.41
C LEU A 162 13.86 6.59 25.77
N ARG A 163 14.09 7.90 25.96
CA ARG A 163 15.42 8.48 26.15
C ARG A 163 15.88 8.49 27.61
N GLY A 164 14.96 8.40 28.57
CA GLY A 164 15.23 8.49 30.00
C GLY A 164 15.67 9.88 30.48
N LYS A 165 15.56 10.90 29.61
CA LYS A 165 15.87 12.31 29.87
C LYS A 165 15.01 13.20 28.98
N SER A 166 14.74 14.41 29.45
CA SER A 166 14.04 15.43 28.66
C SER A 166 14.79 15.79 27.37
N ILE A 167 14.04 16.27 26.38
CA ILE A 167 14.59 16.79 25.13
C ILE A 167 15.09 18.23 25.36
N ASN A 168 16.19 18.61 24.69
CA ASN A 168 16.70 19.98 24.73
C ASN A 168 15.64 20.93 24.12
N PRO A 169 15.24 22.03 24.81
CA PRO A 169 14.28 23.00 24.29
C PRO A 169 14.58 23.51 22.88
N GLU A 170 15.85 23.66 22.51
CA GLU A 170 16.25 24.08 21.15
C GLU A 170 16.02 23.02 20.07
N ILE A 171 16.00 21.74 20.45
CA ILE A 171 15.67 20.61 19.55
C ILE A 171 14.14 20.47 19.48
N GLN A 172 13.45 20.60 20.61
CA GLN A 172 11.98 20.65 20.68
C GLN A 172 11.40 21.80 19.84
N ALA A 173 12.02 22.98 19.87
CA ALA A 173 11.64 24.10 19.02
C ALA A 173 11.82 23.79 17.52
N LYS A 174 12.92 23.15 17.11
CA LYS A 174 13.14 22.77 15.70
C LYS A 174 12.21 21.65 15.23
N LEU A 175 11.89 20.70 16.10
CA LEU A 175 10.87 19.68 15.83
C LEU A 175 9.47 20.32 15.68
N LEU A 176 9.12 21.32 16.48
CA LEU A 176 7.89 22.10 16.30
C LEU A 176 7.88 22.85 14.97
N THR A 177 8.97 23.57 14.63
CA THR A 177 9.12 24.24 13.32
C THR A 177 9.00 23.25 12.16
N CYS A 178 9.55 22.05 12.29
CA CYS A 178 9.39 20.98 11.31
C CYS A 178 7.92 20.58 11.13
N LEU A 179 7.21 20.26 12.23
CA LEU A 179 5.80 19.88 12.19
C LEU A 179 4.93 21.01 11.60
N GLN A 180 5.12 22.26 12.04
CA GLN A 180 4.38 23.42 11.53
C GLN A 180 4.69 23.74 10.06
N SER A 181 5.84 23.31 9.53
CA SER A 181 6.26 23.58 8.14
C SER A 181 5.79 22.53 7.13
N LEU A 182 5.19 21.41 7.57
CA LEU A 182 4.76 20.31 6.70
C LEU A 182 3.85 20.81 5.56
N PRO A 183 4.12 20.43 4.29
CA PRO A 183 3.24 20.78 3.17
C PRO A 183 1.82 20.22 3.33
N SER A 184 0.84 20.88 2.71
CA SER A 184 -0.55 20.40 2.71
C SER A 184 -0.64 18.97 2.17
N GLY A 185 -1.31 18.08 2.92
CA GLY A 185 -1.40 16.65 2.64
C GLY A 185 -0.29 15.80 3.25
N ALA A 186 0.90 16.35 3.50
CA ALA A 186 2.01 15.62 4.11
C ALA A 186 1.85 15.50 5.63
N TYR A 187 2.32 14.39 6.20
CA TYR A 187 2.28 14.13 7.64
C TYR A 187 3.51 13.35 8.11
N VAL A 188 3.84 13.50 9.40
CA VAL A 188 4.79 12.60 10.06
C VAL A 188 4.08 11.29 10.38
N PHE A 189 4.65 10.17 9.91
CA PHE A 189 4.13 8.81 10.14
C PHE A 189 4.97 7.99 11.11
N GLN A 190 6.22 8.40 11.38
CA GLN A 190 7.15 7.71 12.27
C GLN A 190 8.18 8.70 12.84
N ILE A 191 8.49 8.57 14.14
CA ILE A 191 9.49 9.37 14.87
C ILE A 191 10.35 8.40 15.67
N GLY A 192 11.66 8.60 15.74
CA GLY A 192 12.51 7.71 16.54
C GLY A 192 13.89 8.21 16.93
N LEU A 193 14.58 7.36 17.68
CA LEU A 193 15.87 7.59 18.32
C LEU A 193 16.78 6.39 18.05
N MET A 194 18.01 6.64 17.59
CA MET A 194 19.02 5.59 17.45
C MET A 194 19.68 5.26 18.79
N LEU A 195 18.94 4.65 19.71
CA LEU A 195 19.35 4.42 21.11
C LEU A 195 20.59 3.51 21.27
N ALA A 196 21.01 2.82 20.22
CA ALA A 196 22.27 2.08 20.13
C ALA A 196 23.52 2.97 19.91
N ARG A 197 23.32 4.27 19.59
CA ARG A 197 24.37 5.21 19.18
C ARG A 197 24.36 6.45 20.09
N GLU A 198 25.53 7.00 20.38
CA GLU A 198 25.64 8.26 21.13
C GLU A 198 25.18 9.44 20.25
N SER A 199 23.90 9.78 20.33
CA SER A 199 23.27 10.78 19.47
C SER A 199 22.15 11.55 20.18
N ASP A 200 22.11 12.87 19.96
CA ASP A 200 20.98 13.75 20.31
C ASP A 200 20.00 14.00 19.14
N PHE A 201 20.21 13.38 17.98
CA PHE A 201 19.29 13.48 16.84
C PHE A 201 17.98 12.69 17.07
N ILE A 202 16.87 13.27 16.59
CA ILE A 202 15.56 12.63 16.45
C ILE A 202 15.30 12.41 14.97
N ARG A 203 15.09 11.16 14.52
CA ARG A 203 14.63 10.87 13.16
C ARG A 203 13.15 11.21 13.05
N VAL A 204 12.79 11.92 11.99
CA VAL A 204 11.41 12.20 11.58
C VAL A 204 11.21 11.67 10.16
N CYS A 205 10.18 10.83 9.97
CA CYS A 205 9.82 10.23 8.69
C CYS A 205 8.49 10.82 8.22
N ILE A 206 8.48 11.43 7.02
CA ILE A 206 7.38 12.23 6.48
C ILE A 206 6.80 11.55 5.23
N ARG A 207 5.49 11.32 5.21
CA ARG A 207 4.76 10.65 4.14
C ARG A 207 3.87 11.62 3.37
N ASP A 208 3.55 11.24 2.13
CA ASP A 208 2.66 11.95 1.20
C ASP A 208 3.12 13.39 0.88
N ILE A 209 4.44 13.64 1.03
CA ILE A 209 5.11 14.85 0.58
C ILE A 209 5.44 14.75 -0.92
N SER A 210 4.87 15.64 -1.74
CA SER A 210 5.22 15.72 -3.15
C SER A 210 6.72 15.99 -3.33
N HIS A 211 7.39 15.25 -4.22
CA HIS A 211 8.81 15.45 -4.53
C HIS A 211 9.14 16.92 -4.92
N THR A 212 8.18 17.61 -5.55
CA THR A 212 8.28 19.05 -5.90
C THR A 212 8.32 19.98 -4.68
N LYS A 213 7.82 19.54 -3.52
CA LYS A 213 7.71 20.30 -2.27
C LYS A 213 8.75 19.96 -1.22
N VAL A 214 9.48 18.84 -1.36
CA VAL A 214 10.59 18.46 -0.46
C VAL A 214 11.60 19.60 -0.30
N ILE A 215 12.02 20.23 -1.41
CA ILE A 215 12.99 21.34 -1.38
C ILE A 215 12.44 22.56 -0.61
N GLU A 216 11.21 22.99 -0.92
CA GLU A 216 10.57 24.13 -0.25
C GLU A 216 10.41 23.89 1.26
N PHE A 217 10.10 22.66 1.65
CA PHE A 217 10.00 22.23 3.04
C PHE A 217 11.37 22.24 3.74
N LEU A 218 12.39 21.62 3.15
CA LEU A 218 13.75 21.56 3.71
C LEU A 218 14.34 22.96 3.93
N GLN A 219 14.10 23.89 3.00
CA GLN A 219 14.51 25.29 3.16
C GLN A 219 13.81 25.99 4.33
N LYS A 220 12.51 25.75 4.56
CA LYS A 220 11.75 26.36 5.68
C LYS A 220 12.24 25.89 7.05
N ILE A 221 12.65 24.62 7.17
CA ILE A 221 13.15 24.06 8.44
C ILE A 221 14.64 24.35 8.69
N GLY A 222 15.31 25.06 7.78
CA GLY A 222 16.72 25.41 7.91
C GLY A 222 17.70 24.28 7.60
N TRP A 223 17.35 23.34 6.72
CA TRP A 223 18.29 22.35 6.20
C TRP A 223 19.36 23.01 5.31
N ILE A 224 20.61 22.59 5.47
CA ILE A 224 21.77 23.13 4.75
C ILE A 224 22.36 22.00 3.90
N GLY A 225 22.25 22.14 2.58
CA GLY A 225 22.83 21.24 1.59
C GLY A 225 22.51 21.66 0.15
N SER A 226 23.14 21.02 -0.84
CA SER A 226 22.96 21.35 -2.26
C SER A 226 21.54 21.06 -2.78
N ILE A 227 20.74 22.13 -2.83
CA ILE A 227 19.36 22.15 -3.35
C ILE A 227 19.27 21.60 -4.78
N ASN A 228 20.25 21.91 -5.64
CA ASN A 228 20.22 21.54 -7.05
C ASN A 228 20.43 20.04 -7.26
N GLU A 229 21.37 19.43 -6.54
CA GLU A 229 21.60 17.98 -6.55
C GLU A 229 20.38 17.21 -6.03
N LEU A 230 19.88 17.60 -4.85
CA LEU A 230 18.73 16.92 -4.25
C LEU A 230 17.47 17.06 -5.11
N LYS A 231 17.26 18.23 -5.74
CA LYS A 231 16.15 18.44 -6.70
C LYS A 231 16.29 17.57 -7.95
N SER A 232 17.51 17.42 -8.49
CA SER A 232 17.74 16.51 -9.62
C SER A 232 17.46 15.06 -9.22
N LEU A 233 17.96 14.62 -8.06
CA LEU A 233 17.74 13.28 -7.54
C LEU A 233 16.26 12.97 -7.31
N LEU A 234 15.50 13.91 -6.74
CA LEU A 234 14.05 13.78 -6.54
C LEU A 234 13.30 13.63 -7.86
N ASN A 235 13.68 14.40 -8.89
CA ASN A 235 13.09 14.30 -10.22
C ASN A 235 13.47 13.00 -10.94
N ASP A 236 14.71 12.51 -10.79
CA ASP A 236 15.14 11.22 -11.32
C ASP A 236 14.33 10.08 -10.66
N LEU A 237 14.30 10.01 -9.32
CA LEU A 237 13.63 8.94 -8.58
C LEU A 237 12.12 8.89 -8.82
N ALA A 238 11.46 10.06 -8.89
CA ALA A 238 10.01 10.17 -9.10
C ALA A 238 9.50 9.61 -10.45
N GLN A 239 10.40 9.27 -11.39
CA GLN A 239 10.04 8.56 -12.63
C GLN A 239 9.89 7.04 -12.42
N TYR A 240 10.54 6.49 -11.40
CA TYR A 240 10.65 5.03 -11.18
C TYR A 240 9.80 4.51 -10.01
N CYS A 241 9.57 5.32 -8.97
CA CYS A 241 8.75 4.95 -7.82
C CYS A 241 7.36 5.60 -7.83
N ASP A 242 6.40 5.01 -7.11
CA ASP A 242 5.02 5.49 -7.01
C ASP A 242 4.82 6.48 -5.83
N ARG A 243 5.67 6.42 -4.80
CA ARG A 243 5.75 7.41 -3.70
C ARG A 243 7.18 7.55 -3.19
N ILE A 244 7.54 8.74 -2.71
CA ILE A 244 8.76 9.01 -1.94
C ILE A 244 8.36 9.50 -0.55
N ASP A 245 8.74 8.77 0.51
CA ASP A 245 8.69 9.30 1.88
C ASP A 245 10.07 9.88 2.27
N LEU A 246 10.08 10.91 3.12
CA LEU A 246 11.25 11.73 3.44
C LEU A 246 11.74 11.51 4.88
N ASP A 247 13.00 11.11 5.02
CA ASP A 247 13.71 10.93 6.29
C ASP A 247 14.64 12.11 6.59
N ILE A 248 14.49 12.74 7.76
CA ILE A 248 15.39 13.78 8.28
C ILE A 248 15.79 13.52 9.74
N ASP A 249 17.04 13.87 10.09
CA ASP A 249 17.52 13.86 11.48
C ASP A 249 17.52 15.29 12.05
N ILE A 250 16.78 15.52 13.14
CA ILE A 250 16.63 16.83 13.80
C ILE A 250 17.44 16.87 15.09
N GLY A 251 18.36 17.82 15.18
CA GLY A 251 19.21 18.10 16.33
C GLY A 251 19.49 19.59 16.44
N ASN A 252 20.75 20.00 16.26
CA ASN A 252 21.21 21.33 16.60
C ASN A 252 20.85 22.47 15.60
N GLU A 253 20.97 22.47 14.27
CA GLU A 253 21.26 21.48 13.21
C GLU A 253 20.12 20.51 12.83
N ILE A 254 19.48 20.75 11.67
CA ILE A 254 18.95 19.66 10.86
C ILE A 254 20.15 19.00 10.16
N ALA A 255 20.29 17.67 10.21
CA ALA A 255 21.45 17.00 9.64
C ALA A 255 21.52 17.17 8.10
N PRO A 256 22.72 17.31 7.51
CA PRO A 256 22.88 17.43 6.05
C PRO A 256 22.59 16.12 5.27
N LYS A 257 22.24 15.04 5.96
CA LYS A 257 21.88 13.75 5.36
C LYS A 257 20.36 13.62 5.25
N ILE A 258 19.89 13.28 4.06
CA ILE A 258 18.48 13.03 3.71
C ILE A 258 18.33 11.55 3.33
N GLY A 259 17.25 10.91 3.77
CA GLY A 259 16.79 9.63 3.22
C GLY A 259 15.53 9.81 2.38
N LEU A 260 15.43 9.08 1.26
CA LEU A 260 14.31 9.09 0.34
C LEU A 260 13.80 7.65 0.17
N GLU A 261 12.71 7.31 0.86
CA GLU A 261 12.08 5.98 0.79
C GLU A 261 11.26 5.85 -0.49
N CYS A 262 11.81 5.17 -1.49
CA CYS A 262 11.15 4.96 -2.77
C CYS A 262 10.25 3.71 -2.69
N TYR A 263 8.94 3.93 -2.68
CA TYR A 263 7.89 2.91 -2.64
C TYR A 263 7.34 2.65 -4.04
N LEU A 264 7.08 1.39 -4.36
CA LEU A 264 6.38 0.97 -5.58
C LEU A 264 5.13 0.16 -5.20
N GLU A 265 4.04 0.31 -5.94
CA GLU A 265 2.84 -0.51 -5.74
C GLU A 265 3.08 -1.96 -6.19
N ARG A 266 2.56 -2.92 -5.44
CA ARG A 266 2.68 -4.37 -5.71
C ARG A 266 4.15 -4.86 -5.70
N GLN A 267 4.32 -6.17 -5.89
CA GLN A 267 5.62 -6.84 -5.80
C GLN A 267 6.25 -7.03 -7.19
N PRO A 268 7.56 -7.30 -7.35
CA PRO A 268 8.25 -7.32 -8.65
C PRO A 268 7.59 -8.22 -9.71
N SER A 269 7.04 -9.36 -9.30
CA SER A 269 6.29 -10.28 -10.18
C SER A 269 4.95 -9.74 -10.70
N LEU A 270 4.49 -8.59 -10.21
CA LEU A 270 3.21 -7.94 -10.53
C LEU A 270 3.35 -6.43 -10.87
N ASN A 271 4.54 -5.84 -10.82
CA ASN A 271 4.82 -4.47 -11.24
C ASN A 271 6.21 -4.38 -11.91
N PRO A 272 6.28 -4.16 -13.24
CA PRO A 272 7.56 -4.10 -13.97
C PRO A 272 8.39 -2.85 -13.66
N LYS A 273 7.85 -1.82 -12.97
CA LYS A 273 8.64 -0.68 -12.49
C LYS A 273 9.80 -1.12 -11.59
N TRP A 274 9.66 -2.23 -10.86
CA TRP A 274 10.75 -2.79 -10.04
C TRP A 274 12.00 -3.13 -10.86
N GLN A 275 11.84 -3.65 -12.07
CA GLN A 275 12.95 -3.92 -12.99
C GLN A 275 13.62 -2.61 -13.40
N LEU A 276 12.84 -1.67 -13.94
CA LEU A 276 13.31 -0.38 -14.45
C LEU A 276 14.02 0.45 -13.37
N PHE A 277 13.49 0.44 -12.14
CA PHE A 277 14.08 1.14 -11.01
C PHE A 277 15.42 0.52 -10.59
N LEU A 278 15.51 -0.81 -10.52
CA LEU A 278 16.76 -1.49 -10.18
C LEU A 278 17.80 -1.40 -11.30
N GLU A 279 17.38 -1.29 -12.56
CA GLU A 279 18.26 -1.01 -13.70
C GLU A 279 18.82 0.43 -13.63
N TYR A 280 17.98 1.42 -13.37
CA TYR A 280 18.43 2.79 -13.08
C TYR A 280 19.42 2.85 -11.90
N LEU A 281 19.14 2.13 -10.80
CA LEU A 281 20.04 2.06 -9.65
C LEU A 281 21.36 1.35 -10.01
N LEU A 282 21.35 0.36 -10.90
CA LEU A 282 22.55 -0.34 -11.39
C LEU A 282 23.40 0.58 -12.27
N GLU A 283 22.80 1.33 -13.19
CA GLU A 283 23.48 2.34 -14.02
C GLU A 283 24.13 3.45 -13.18
N LYS A 284 23.49 3.85 -12.08
CA LYS A 284 24.04 4.84 -11.11
C LYS A 284 25.04 4.23 -10.12
N GLY A 285 25.34 2.92 -10.20
CA GLY A 285 26.28 2.22 -9.30
C GLY A 285 25.77 2.00 -7.87
N LEU A 286 24.46 2.11 -7.64
CA LEU A 286 23.81 2.06 -6.33
C LEU A 286 23.34 0.65 -5.93
N VAL A 287 23.27 -0.28 -6.88
CA VAL A 287 23.06 -1.72 -6.64
C VAL A 287 24.02 -2.54 -7.52
N ILE A 288 24.58 -3.62 -6.98
CA ILE A 288 25.39 -4.58 -7.75
C ILE A 288 24.50 -5.64 -8.43
N PRO A 289 24.91 -6.26 -9.57
CA PRO A 289 24.08 -7.20 -10.33
C PRO A 289 23.49 -8.33 -9.48
N GLU A 290 24.30 -8.93 -8.61
CA GLU A 290 23.95 -10.06 -7.76
C GLU A 290 22.81 -9.67 -6.80
N LYS A 291 22.89 -8.47 -6.22
CA LYS A 291 21.85 -7.93 -5.34
C LYS A 291 20.61 -7.51 -6.11
N LYS A 292 20.72 -6.96 -7.32
CA LYS A 292 19.54 -6.70 -8.17
C LYS A 292 18.73 -7.99 -8.37
N ASP A 293 19.41 -9.04 -8.83
CA ASP A 293 18.75 -10.29 -9.20
C ASP A 293 18.21 -11.01 -7.96
N ALA A 294 18.90 -10.94 -6.82
CA ALA A 294 18.40 -11.44 -5.55
C ALA A 294 17.19 -10.64 -4.99
N LEU A 295 17.10 -9.32 -5.21
CA LEU A 295 15.92 -8.52 -4.83
C LEU A 295 14.69 -8.88 -5.68
N LEU A 296 14.86 -9.02 -6.99
CA LEU A 296 13.78 -9.43 -7.91
C LEU A 296 13.20 -10.80 -7.54
N ASN A 297 14.07 -11.73 -7.12
CA ASN A 297 13.70 -13.08 -6.69
C ASN A 297 13.40 -13.21 -5.18
N TYR A 298 13.44 -12.12 -4.40
CA TYR A 298 13.23 -12.18 -2.95
C TYR A 298 11.81 -12.61 -2.57
N THR A 299 10.81 -12.20 -3.36
CA THR A 299 9.40 -12.26 -2.96
C THR A 299 8.80 -13.65 -3.07
N GLY A 300 7.82 -13.96 -2.21
CA GLY A 300 7.16 -15.26 -2.21
C GLY A 300 6.49 -15.56 -0.88
N TYR A 301 6.28 -16.84 -0.58
CA TYR A 301 5.74 -17.28 0.70
C TYR A 301 6.30 -18.64 1.13
N ILE A 302 6.21 -18.93 2.43
CA ILE A 302 6.44 -20.26 3.01
C ILE A 302 5.17 -20.67 3.76
N ARG A 303 4.73 -21.92 3.57
CA ARG A 303 3.46 -22.44 4.09
C ARG A 303 3.68 -23.55 5.13
N GLU A 304 3.00 -23.42 6.26
CA GLU A 304 3.04 -24.40 7.36
C GLU A 304 2.77 -25.85 6.94
N LYS A 305 1.74 -26.07 6.12
CA LYS A 305 1.36 -27.41 5.62
C LYS A 305 2.38 -28.02 4.63
N ASP A 306 3.28 -27.21 4.07
CA ASP A 306 4.27 -27.67 3.09
C ASP A 306 5.55 -28.18 3.77
N TYR A 307 5.86 -27.67 4.98
CA TYR A 307 7.07 -28.02 5.74
C TYR A 307 6.80 -28.15 7.25
N PRO A 308 5.85 -29.01 7.70
CA PRO A 308 5.41 -29.06 9.10
C PRO A 308 6.54 -29.38 10.09
N GLU A 309 7.56 -30.14 9.68
CA GLU A 309 8.75 -30.46 10.48
C GLU A 309 9.66 -29.25 10.74
N LEU A 310 9.66 -28.25 9.85
CA LEU A 310 10.42 -27.01 9.99
C LEU A 310 9.67 -25.95 10.82
N TRP A 311 8.38 -26.16 11.10
CA TRP A 311 7.56 -25.15 11.76
C TRP A 311 7.73 -25.13 13.28
N PRO A 312 7.91 -23.94 13.90
CA PRO A 312 7.99 -23.82 15.36
C PRO A 312 6.78 -24.45 16.07
N LYS A 313 7.03 -25.37 17.02
CA LYS A 313 5.99 -26.19 17.69
C LYS A 313 4.98 -25.40 18.51
N ASN A 314 5.23 -24.12 18.76
CA ASN A 314 4.28 -23.15 19.33
C ASN A 314 3.33 -22.58 18.27
N LEU A 315 3.81 -22.28 17.05
CA LEU A 315 2.97 -21.83 15.95
C LEU A 315 2.02 -22.92 15.46
N SER A 316 2.53 -24.15 15.29
CA SER A 316 1.71 -25.28 14.80
C SER A 316 0.73 -25.85 15.81
N LYS A 317 0.88 -25.51 17.09
CA LYS A 317 -0.18 -25.68 18.09
C LYS A 317 -1.28 -24.62 17.96
N LEU A 318 -0.95 -23.38 17.60
CA LEU A 318 -1.95 -22.32 17.48
C LEU A 318 -2.89 -22.56 16.29
N SER A 319 -2.37 -22.94 15.13
CA SER A 319 -3.17 -23.30 13.95
C SER A 319 -4.10 -24.48 14.24
N SER A 320 -3.56 -25.57 14.80
CA SER A 320 -4.35 -26.77 15.12
C SER A 320 -5.40 -26.58 16.22
N LEU A 321 -5.21 -25.63 17.15
CA LEU A 321 -6.20 -25.26 18.16
C LEU A 321 -7.35 -24.39 17.61
N ILE A 322 -7.10 -23.53 16.62
CA ILE A 322 -8.12 -22.63 16.05
C ILE A 322 -8.93 -23.36 14.95
N GLY A 323 -8.35 -24.37 14.31
CA GLY A 323 -9.04 -25.33 13.45
C GLY A 323 -8.27 -25.67 12.17
N SER A 324 -8.50 -26.86 11.60
CA SER A 324 -7.77 -27.37 10.43
C SER A 324 -7.96 -26.57 9.13
N GLN A 325 -8.98 -25.70 9.10
CA GLN A 325 -9.22 -24.68 8.08
C GLN A 325 -8.28 -23.47 8.19
N TYR A 326 -7.63 -23.22 9.33
CA TYR A 326 -6.62 -22.16 9.43
C TYR A 326 -5.21 -22.69 9.10
N GLN A 327 -4.35 -21.81 8.63
CA GLN A 327 -2.95 -22.09 8.33
C GLN A 327 -2.07 -20.85 8.55
N ARG A 328 -0.88 -21.02 9.11
CA ARG A 328 0.17 -19.99 9.16
C ARG A 328 0.94 -19.91 7.84
N ILE A 329 1.10 -18.70 7.31
CA ILE A 329 1.88 -18.41 6.11
C ILE A 329 2.83 -17.25 6.42
N PHE A 330 4.10 -17.44 6.08
CA PHE A 330 5.10 -16.37 6.08
C PHE A 330 5.20 -15.82 4.66
N PHE A 331 4.85 -14.55 4.44
CA PHE A 331 5.08 -13.87 3.17
C PHE A 331 6.40 -13.12 3.20
N LYS A 332 7.12 -13.12 2.08
CA LYS A 332 8.31 -12.30 1.85
C LYS A 332 7.99 -11.25 0.79
N SER A 333 8.21 -9.98 1.10
CA SER A 333 7.95 -8.85 0.21
C SER A 333 9.08 -7.83 0.21
N LEU A 334 9.33 -7.22 -0.94
CA LEU A 334 10.16 -6.02 -1.04
C LEU A 334 9.28 -4.82 -0.64
N HIS A 335 9.70 -4.06 0.38
CA HIS A 335 8.87 -3.02 0.99
C HIS A 335 9.12 -1.66 0.34
N HIS A 336 10.37 -1.21 0.34
CA HIS A 336 10.82 0.03 -0.29
C HIS A 336 12.34 -0.03 -0.54
N ILE A 337 12.88 0.89 -1.33
CA ILE A 337 14.33 1.14 -1.42
C ILE A 337 14.61 2.57 -0.95
N LYS A 338 15.44 2.72 0.09
CA LYS A 338 15.86 4.02 0.61
C LYS A 338 17.11 4.48 -0.12
N VAL A 339 17.03 5.62 -0.81
CA VAL A 339 18.20 6.31 -1.36
C VAL A 339 18.64 7.38 -0.37
N VAL A 340 19.91 7.36 0.01
CA VAL A 340 20.50 8.30 0.97
C VAL A 340 21.32 9.34 0.20
N TYR A 341 20.98 10.61 0.42
CA TYR A 341 21.73 11.76 -0.09
C TYR A 341 22.45 12.47 1.05
N GLN A 342 23.69 12.88 0.80
CA GLN A 342 24.40 13.88 1.60
C GLN A 342 25.38 14.60 0.67
N GLU A 343 25.41 15.94 0.74
CA GLU A 343 26.32 16.74 -0.09
C GLU A 343 27.79 16.33 0.12
N ASN A 344 28.59 16.37 -0.96
CA ASN A 344 29.99 15.93 -1.00
C ASN A 344 30.22 14.44 -0.62
N LYS A 345 29.19 13.58 -0.74
CA LYS A 345 29.31 12.12 -0.60
C LYS A 345 28.65 11.39 -1.76
N CYS A 346 29.11 10.17 -2.02
CA CYS A 346 28.40 9.25 -2.91
C CYS A 346 27.01 8.94 -2.36
N LEU A 347 26.03 8.80 -3.26
CA LEU A 347 24.72 8.24 -2.94
C LEU A 347 24.87 6.80 -2.43
N GLU A 348 23.97 6.37 -1.55
CA GLU A 348 23.83 4.99 -1.10
C GLU A 348 22.38 4.55 -1.33
N ALA A 349 22.15 3.31 -1.81
CA ALA A 349 20.81 2.71 -1.82
C ALA A 349 20.74 1.50 -0.87
N LYS A 350 19.60 1.34 -0.20
CA LYS A 350 19.31 0.22 0.70
C LYS A 350 17.93 -0.36 0.44
N ALA A 351 17.79 -1.68 0.36
CA ALA A 351 16.49 -2.34 0.27
C ALA A 351 15.97 -2.72 1.67
N TYR A 352 14.68 -2.49 1.90
CA TYR A 352 13.97 -2.98 3.08
C TYR A 352 13.12 -4.20 2.69
N LEU A 353 13.45 -5.31 3.32
CA LEU A 353 12.98 -6.66 2.99
C LEU A 353 12.04 -7.14 4.08
N ALA A 354 10.75 -7.16 3.78
CA ALA A 354 9.68 -7.43 4.73
C ALA A 354 9.30 -8.93 4.79
N VAL A 355 9.00 -9.39 5.99
CA VAL A 355 8.49 -10.74 6.28
C VAL A 355 7.28 -10.63 7.21
N THR A 356 6.13 -11.14 6.78
CA THR A 356 4.88 -11.11 7.57
C THR A 356 4.33 -12.51 7.85
N ASN A 357 3.98 -12.78 9.10
CA ASN A 357 3.50 -14.05 9.63
C ASN A 357 1.97 -13.99 9.83
N THR A 358 1.22 -14.28 8.77
CA THR A 358 -0.25 -14.19 8.77
C THR A 358 -0.89 -15.54 9.12
N LEU A 359 -1.96 -15.53 9.92
CA LEU A 359 -2.88 -16.67 10.02
C LEU A 359 -3.99 -16.48 8.98
N ILE A 360 -4.13 -17.42 8.05
CA ILE A 360 -5.10 -17.34 6.96
C ILE A 360 -6.06 -18.52 7.03
N ASP A 361 -7.34 -18.21 6.83
CA ASP A 361 -8.42 -19.18 6.64
C ASP A 361 -8.39 -19.76 5.21
N GLN A 362 -8.47 -21.09 5.10
CA GLN A 362 -8.53 -21.80 3.84
C GLN A 362 -9.83 -21.54 3.08
N GLN A 363 -10.94 -21.17 3.73
CA GLN A 363 -12.11 -20.67 2.99
C GLN A 363 -11.82 -19.31 2.36
N ARG A 364 -11.04 -18.42 3.00
CA ARG A 364 -10.50 -17.21 2.34
C ARG A 364 -9.50 -17.50 1.21
N ILE A 365 -8.66 -18.54 1.31
CA ILE A 365 -7.76 -18.96 0.20
C ILE A 365 -8.54 -19.62 -0.95
N GLN A 366 -9.56 -20.40 -0.63
CA GLN A 366 -10.40 -21.04 -1.62
C GLN A 366 -11.29 -19.99 -2.31
N LYS A 367 -11.91 -19.09 -1.52
CA LYS A 367 -12.55 -17.88 -2.06
C LYS A 367 -11.58 -17.03 -2.86
N SER A 368 -10.30 -16.85 -2.51
CA SER A 368 -9.38 -16.08 -3.35
C SER A 368 -8.98 -16.77 -4.67
N LYS A 369 -9.11 -18.11 -4.75
CA LYS A 369 -9.01 -18.87 -6.01
C LYS A 369 -10.30 -18.86 -6.81
N GLU A 370 -11.45 -18.74 -6.15
CA GLU A 370 -12.79 -18.57 -6.74
C GLU A 370 -13.09 -17.10 -7.11
N PHE A 371 -12.40 -16.13 -6.49
CA PHE A 371 -12.36 -14.69 -6.82
C PHE A 371 -11.55 -14.42 -8.12
N LYS A 372 -11.64 -15.35 -9.08
CA LYS A 372 -11.57 -15.05 -10.52
C LYS A 372 -12.83 -14.30 -11.02
N ASN A 373 -13.71 -13.87 -10.12
CA ASN A 373 -14.75 -12.91 -10.43
C ASN A 373 -14.13 -11.53 -10.71
N ASN A 374 -13.67 -11.32 -11.94
CA ASN A 374 -13.26 -10.01 -12.47
C ASN A 374 -14.34 -8.93 -12.28
N SER A 375 -15.60 -9.35 -12.07
CA SER A 375 -16.77 -8.51 -11.88
C SER A 375 -17.85 -9.19 -11.02
N ILE A 376 -18.75 -8.38 -10.45
CA ILE A 376 -20.01 -8.79 -9.82
C ILE A 376 -21.18 -8.15 -10.55
N GLN A 377 -22.20 -8.93 -10.92
CA GLN A 377 -23.47 -8.44 -11.48
C GLN A 377 -24.60 -8.61 -10.45
N ILE A 378 -25.44 -7.60 -10.30
CA ILE A 378 -26.55 -7.52 -9.35
C ILE A 378 -27.82 -7.19 -10.12
N ASN A 379 -28.80 -8.08 -10.11
CA ASN A 379 -30.09 -7.90 -10.78
C ASN A 379 -31.07 -7.16 -9.86
N ASN A 380 -32.05 -6.48 -10.46
CA ASN A 380 -33.07 -5.66 -9.77
C ASN A 380 -32.46 -4.53 -8.92
N PHE A 381 -31.49 -3.80 -9.49
CA PHE A 381 -30.75 -2.76 -8.77
C PHE A 381 -31.57 -1.49 -8.48
N LEU A 382 -32.45 -1.10 -9.42
CA LEU A 382 -33.53 -0.15 -9.19
C LEU A 382 -34.84 -0.91 -8.95
N SER A 383 -35.84 -0.28 -8.33
CA SER A 383 -37.20 -0.83 -8.41
C SER A 383 -37.71 -0.83 -9.86
N GLU A 384 -38.69 -1.67 -10.17
CA GLU A 384 -39.33 -1.64 -11.49
C GLU A 384 -39.88 -0.25 -11.85
N GLN A 385 -40.38 0.50 -10.87
CA GLN A 385 -40.91 1.84 -11.09
C GLN A 385 -39.78 2.81 -11.45
N GLU A 386 -38.68 2.83 -10.70
CA GLU A 386 -37.51 3.65 -11.00
C GLU A 386 -36.91 3.31 -12.38
N ASN A 387 -36.72 2.03 -12.71
CA ASN A 387 -36.22 1.62 -14.03
C ASN A 387 -37.13 2.12 -15.16
N LYS A 388 -38.45 1.95 -15.02
CA LYS A 388 -39.44 2.44 -15.99
C LYS A 388 -39.46 3.97 -16.08
N GLN A 389 -39.24 4.69 -14.98
CA GLN A 389 -39.15 6.16 -14.96
C GLN A 389 -37.85 6.67 -15.63
N LEU A 390 -36.70 6.03 -15.36
CA LEU A 390 -35.41 6.34 -15.98
C LEU A 390 -35.43 6.07 -17.50
N LEU A 391 -35.98 4.94 -17.93
CA LEU A 391 -36.17 4.66 -19.36
C LEU A 391 -37.05 5.74 -20.04
N ASN A 392 -38.13 6.16 -19.38
CA ASN A 392 -38.97 7.25 -19.87
C ASN A 392 -38.23 8.60 -19.92
N PHE A 393 -37.36 8.89 -18.95
CA PHE A 393 -36.49 10.08 -18.96
C PHE A 393 -35.53 10.05 -20.16
N ILE A 394 -34.87 8.92 -20.41
CA ILE A 394 -33.95 8.72 -21.53
C ILE A 394 -34.65 8.93 -22.88
N ILE A 395 -35.83 8.32 -23.07
CA ILE A 395 -36.59 8.42 -24.33
C ILE A 395 -37.04 9.86 -24.59
N ARG A 396 -37.45 10.61 -23.54
CA ARG A 396 -37.84 12.03 -23.65
C ARG A 396 -36.65 12.92 -24.03
N ASN A 397 -35.47 12.66 -23.45
CA ASN A 397 -34.27 13.45 -23.68
C ASN A 397 -33.42 12.98 -24.88
N LYS A 398 -33.95 12.11 -25.76
CA LYS A 398 -33.24 11.57 -26.92
C LYS A 398 -32.52 12.63 -27.79
N ASN A 399 -33.08 13.84 -27.90
CA ASN A 399 -32.54 14.93 -28.71
C ASN A 399 -31.31 15.62 -28.07
N GLN A 400 -30.98 15.30 -26.81
CA GLN A 400 -29.82 15.83 -26.08
C GLN A 400 -28.60 14.89 -26.14
N PHE A 401 -28.77 13.66 -26.66
CA PHE A 401 -27.68 12.70 -26.80
C PHE A 401 -26.70 13.13 -27.90
N GLN A 402 -25.42 13.22 -27.55
CA GLN A 402 -24.34 13.64 -28.44
C GLN A 402 -23.58 12.41 -28.96
N SER A 403 -23.04 12.44 -30.19
CA SER A 403 -22.30 11.30 -30.74
C SER A 403 -20.92 11.19 -30.10
N ALA A 404 -20.66 10.11 -29.36
CA ALA A 404 -19.37 9.82 -28.74
C ALA A 404 -18.47 9.03 -29.71
N THR A 405 -18.31 9.56 -30.91
CA THR A 405 -17.39 9.06 -31.94
C THR A 405 -16.01 9.69 -31.70
N LEU A 406 -15.14 8.97 -30.98
CA LEU A 406 -13.82 9.48 -30.58
C LEU A 406 -12.95 9.81 -31.79
N HIS A 407 -12.68 11.10 -32.02
CA HIS A 407 -11.84 11.58 -33.12
C HIS A 407 -10.62 12.40 -32.66
N GLU A 408 -10.64 12.94 -31.43
CA GLU A 408 -9.62 13.87 -30.92
C GLU A 408 -8.79 13.26 -29.77
N ASP A 409 -9.39 12.87 -28.64
CA ASP A 409 -8.66 12.47 -27.41
C ASP A 409 -7.63 11.35 -27.60
N TYR A 410 -7.94 10.35 -28.43
CA TYR A 410 -7.08 9.17 -28.62
C TYR A 410 -5.85 9.40 -29.52
N GLN A 411 -5.75 10.55 -30.21
CA GLN A 411 -4.55 10.85 -31.01
C GLN A 411 -3.29 11.01 -30.12
N ASN A 412 -3.46 11.54 -28.91
CA ASN A 412 -2.38 11.67 -27.91
C ASN A 412 -1.88 10.33 -27.35
N LEU A 413 -2.62 9.23 -27.57
CA LEU A 413 -2.25 7.86 -27.18
C LEU A 413 -1.59 7.06 -28.32
N GLY A 414 -1.27 7.70 -29.45
CA GLY A 414 -0.58 7.08 -30.59
C GLY A 414 -1.41 6.07 -31.39
N ARG A 415 -2.68 5.84 -31.02
CA ARG A 415 -3.58 4.86 -31.67
C ARG A 415 -4.30 5.53 -32.84
N LYS A 416 -3.79 5.30 -34.06
CA LYS A 416 -4.31 5.86 -35.32
C LYS A 416 -5.60 5.21 -35.85
N GLU A 417 -6.36 4.49 -35.02
CA GLU A 417 -7.58 3.81 -35.48
C GLU A 417 -8.80 4.72 -35.43
N GLU A 418 -9.26 5.13 -36.61
CA GLU A 418 -10.63 5.60 -36.82
C GLU A 418 -11.65 4.56 -36.31
N ASN A 419 -12.83 5.03 -35.89
CA ASN A 419 -13.93 4.18 -35.43
C ASN A 419 -13.55 3.29 -34.23
N TYR A 420 -13.09 3.91 -33.13
CA TYR A 420 -12.74 3.19 -31.89
C TYR A 420 -13.95 2.90 -30.99
N ARG A 421 -14.93 3.81 -31.02
CA ARG A 421 -16.21 3.76 -30.29
C ARG A 421 -17.31 4.31 -31.19
N LEU A 422 -18.47 3.66 -31.18
CA LEU A 422 -19.69 4.13 -31.83
C LEU A 422 -20.83 4.02 -30.82
N SER A 423 -21.26 5.15 -30.28
CA SER A 423 -22.33 5.26 -29.27
C SER A 423 -22.77 6.72 -29.13
N SER A 424 -23.95 6.99 -28.57
CA SER A 424 -24.35 8.36 -28.19
C SER A 424 -24.41 8.51 -26.67
N VAL A 425 -24.13 9.69 -26.13
CA VAL A 425 -24.00 9.94 -24.68
C VAL A 425 -24.82 11.16 -24.24
N LEU A 426 -25.42 11.07 -23.05
CA LEU A 426 -26.01 12.18 -22.30
C LEU A 426 -25.29 12.30 -20.94
N PHE A 427 -24.75 13.48 -20.68
CA PHE A 427 -23.97 13.79 -19.46
C PHE A 427 -24.79 14.48 -18.35
N ASP A 428 -25.85 15.20 -18.70
CA ASP A 428 -26.66 15.98 -17.75
C ASP A 428 -27.96 15.22 -17.38
N PHE A 429 -28.02 14.69 -16.16
CA PHE A 429 -29.17 13.92 -15.62
C PHE A 429 -29.22 13.91 -14.07
N PRO A 430 -29.10 15.05 -13.38
CA PRO A 430 -28.68 15.15 -11.96
C PRO A 430 -29.61 14.46 -10.95
N GLU A 431 -30.91 14.34 -11.25
CA GLU A 431 -31.87 13.56 -10.46
C GLU A 431 -31.49 12.07 -10.43
N TRP A 432 -31.25 11.50 -11.62
CA TRP A 432 -30.89 10.10 -11.79
C TRP A 432 -29.44 9.82 -11.40
N GLU A 433 -28.53 10.75 -11.66
CA GLU A 433 -27.15 10.68 -11.16
C GLU A 433 -27.14 10.58 -9.63
N THR A 434 -27.98 11.36 -8.94
CA THR A 434 -28.13 11.31 -7.48
C THR A 434 -28.69 9.97 -7.00
N ILE A 435 -29.79 9.49 -7.59
CA ILE A 435 -30.37 8.18 -7.23
C ILE A 435 -29.35 7.05 -7.44
N MET A 436 -28.58 7.08 -8.53
CA MET A 436 -27.54 6.10 -8.82
C MET A 436 -26.37 6.19 -7.83
N ARG A 437 -25.83 7.38 -7.58
CA ARG A 437 -24.72 7.63 -6.64
C ARG A 437 -25.05 7.15 -5.23
N ASP A 438 -26.24 7.46 -4.74
CA ASP A 438 -26.65 7.14 -3.37
C ASP A 438 -26.93 5.63 -3.22
N ARG A 439 -27.56 5.00 -4.22
CA ARG A 439 -27.73 3.53 -4.27
C ARG A 439 -26.38 2.80 -4.37
N ILE A 440 -25.48 3.23 -5.25
CA ILE A 440 -24.13 2.64 -5.39
C ILE A 440 -23.37 2.77 -4.06
N SER A 441 -23.39 3.96 -3.44
CA SER A 441 -22.68 4.22 -2.18
C SER A 441 -23.14 3.31 -1.03
N SER A 442 -24.44 2.99 -0.96
CA SER A 442 -24.98 2.11 0.08
C SER A 442 -24.62 0.62 -0.09
N ILE A 443 -24.39 0.15 -1.33
CA ILE A 443 -23.92 -1.23 -1.59
C ILE A 443 -22.40 -1.35 -1.77
N LEU A 444 -21.67 -0.24 -1.83
CA LEU A 444 -20.24 -0.23 -2.16
C LEU A 444 -19.36 -1.08 -1.22
N PRO A 445 -19.54 -1.10 0.12
CA PRO A 445 -18.76 -1.98 1.00
C PRO A 445 -18.95 -3.47 0.66
N ASP A 446 -20.18 -3.86 0.33
CA ASP A 446 -20.57 -5.20 -0.09
C ASP A 446 -19.97 -5.58 -1.46
N VAL A 447 -19.85 -4.60 -2.38
CA VAL A 447 -19.20 -4.77 -3.68
C VAL A 447 -17.68 -4.91 -3.53
N ILE A 448 -17.06 -4.11 -2.65
CA ILE A 448 -15.63 -4.15 -2.31
C ILE A 448 -15.23 -5.53 -1.76
N ASP A 449 -15.97 -6.06 -0.78
CA ASP A 449 -15.71 -7.40 -0.20
C ASP A 449 -15.90 -8.52 -1.25
N LYS A 450 -16.97 -8.46 -2.06
CA LYS A 450 -17.27 -9.48 -3.09
C LYS A 450 -16.36 -9.42 -4.32
N LEU A 451 -15.65 -8.32 -4.54
CA LEU A 451 -14.56 -8.21 -5.50
C LEU A 451 -13.18 -8.52 -4.88
N GLY A 452 -13.10 -8.73 -3.56
CA GLY A 452 -11.87 -9.07 -2.84
C GLY A 452 -10.83 -7.94 -2.79
N ILE A 453 -11.26 -6.69 -2.95
CA ILE A 453 -10.36 -5.52 -3.01
C ILE A 453 -10.27 -4.80 -1.66
N PRO A 454 -9.13 -4.14 -1.33
CA PRO A 454 -9.04 -3.33 -0.12
C PRO A 454 -10.04 -2.16 -0.13
N PRO A 455 -10.61 -1.77 1.02
CA PRO A 455 -11.41 -0.56 1.12
C PRO A 455 -10.54 0.68 0.84
N PHE A 456 -11.10 1.64 0.11
CA PHE A 456 -10.43 2.88 -0.29
C PHE A 456 -11.34 4.09 0.00
N PRO A 457 -10.78 5.26 0.33
CA PRO A 457 -11.57 6.47 0.49
C PRO A 457 -12.15 6.89 -0.87
N VAL A 458 -13.46 7.09 -0.96
CA VAL A 458 -14.10 7.58 -2.19
C VAL A 458 -13.97 9.10 -2.27
N ALA A 459 -13.60 9.63 -3.44
CA ALA A 459 -13.65 11.06 -3.73
C ALA A 459 -15.03 11.48 -4.23
N HIS A 460 -15.48 10.84 -5.30
CA HIS A 460 -16.78 11.04 -5.93
C HIS A 460 -17.14 9.82 -6.79
N ILE A 461 -18.38 9.80 -7.28
CA ILE A 461 -18.87 8.85 -8.28
C ILE A 461 -19.21 9.68 -9.53
N GLU A 462 -18.57 9.35 -10.64
CA GLU A 462 -18.79 9.92 -11.96
C GLU A 462 -19.76 9.01 -12.74
N ALA A 463 -20.66 9.57 -13.54
CA ALA A 463 -21.63 8.80 -14.33
C ALA A 463 -21.97 9.47 -15.67
N GLN A 464 -22.33 8.66 -16.66
CA GLN A 464 -22.92 9.07 -17.93
C GLN A 464 -24.00 8.10 -18.40
N ILE A 465 -24.99 8.57 -19.16
CA ILE A 465 -25.94 7.69 -19.85
C ILE A 465 -25.44 7.47 -21.29
N THR A 466 -25.27 6.21 -21.71
CA THR A 466 -24.82 5.85 -23.05
C THR A 466 -25.87 5.01 -23.77
N ALA A 467 -26.15 5.34 -25.03
CA ALA A 467 -27.00 4.58 -25.95
C ALA A 467 -26.16 3.85 -27.01
N HIS A 468 -26.34 2.53 -27.10
CA HIS A 468 -25.81 1.69 -28.17
C HIS A 468 -27.01 1.17 -29.00
N ASN A 469 -27.15 1.68 -30.23
CA ASN A 469 -28.16 1.22 -31.19
C ASN A 469 -27.56 0.19 -32.17
N ASP A 470 -28.15 -0.05 -33.33
CA ASP A 470 -27.66 -1.03 -34.29
C ASP A 470 -26.22 -0.76 -34.74
N GLN A 471 -25.40 -1.81 -34.79
CA GLN A 471 -23.97 -1.82 -35.07
C GLN A 471 -23.08 -0.98 -34.11
N ASN A 472 -23.62 -0.42 -33.02
CA ASN A 472 -22.83 0.32 -32.02
C ASN A 472 -21.95 -0.61 -31.17
N TYR A 473 -20.74 -0.17 -30.82
CA TYR A 473 -19.73 -0.92 -30.06
C TYR A 473 -18.73 0.01 -29.35
N PHE A 474 -17.88 -0.57 -28.50
CA PHE A 474 -16.68 0.08 -27.96
C PHE A 474 -15.53 -0.93 -27.93
N LYS A 475 -14.46 -0.69 -28.71
CA LYS A 475 -13.28 -1.56 -28.80
C LYS A 475 -12.56 -1.70 -27.45
N LEU A 476 -11.70 -2.71 -27.34
CA LEU A 476 -10.98 -3.08 -26.11
C LEU A 476 -10.18 -1.92 -25.47
N HIS A 477 -10.61 -1.45 -24.29
CA HIS A 477 -10.02 -0.36 -23.52
C HIS A 477 -9.92 -0.69 -22.03
N ASN A 478 -9.31 0.18 -21.24
CA ASN A 478 -9.47 0.25 -19.79
C ASN A 478 -9.82 1.69 -19.40
N ASP A 479 -10.27 1.89 -18.16
CA ASP A 479 -10.93 3.15 -17.77
C ASP A 479 -10.05 4.12 -16.97
N ASN A 480 -8.88 3.66 -16.53
CA ASN A 480 -7.90 4.43 -15.75
C ASN A 480 -6.51 4.51 -16.40
N GLY A 481 -6.43 4.24 -17.72
CA GLY A 481 -5.18 4.16 -18.49
C GLY A 481 -4.53 5.50 -18.84
N THR A 482 -5.08 6.64 -18.40
CA THR A 482 -4.50 7.99 -18.60
C THR A 482 -4.21 8.66 -17.25
N LEU A 483 -3.31 9.65 -17.23
CA LEU A 483 -2.99 10.41 -16.01
C LEU A 483 -4.24 11.01 -15.36
N GLU A 484 -5.13 11.58 -16.17
CA GLU A 484 -6.38 12.19 -15.72
C GLU A 484 -7.33 11.16 -15.12
N SER A 485 -7.46 9.98 -15.75
CA SER A 485 -8.37 8.91 -15.32
C SER A 485 -7.81 7.98 -14.25
N SER A 486 -6.53 8.12 -13.89
CA SER A 486 -5.79 7.23 -12.98
C SER A 486 -6.41 7.04 -11.60
N GLY A 487 -7.21 7.99 -11.12
CA GLY A 487 -7.93 7.92 -9.84
C GLY A 487 -9.15 6.98 -9.84
N ARG A 488 -9.59 6.46 -10.99
CA ARG A 488 -10.72 5.52 -11.08
C ARG A 488 -10.33 4.12 -10.61
N VAL A 489 -11.03 3.60 -9.60
CA VAL A 489 -10.77 2.29 -9.00
C VAL A 489 -11.75 1.24 -9.50
N LEU A 490 -13.06 1.55 -9.45
CA LEU A 490 -14.13 0.67 -9.91
C LEU A 490 -14.91 1.33 -11.04
N THR A 491 -15.17 0.55 -12.10
CA THR A 491 -16.14 0.86 -13.14
C THR A 491 -17.47 0.19 -12.79
N PHE A 492 -18.58 0.86 -13.07
CA PHE A 492 -19.91 0.27 -13.04
C PHE A 492 -20.65 0.47 -14.36
N VAL A 493 -21.52 -0.48 -14.71
CA VAL A 493 -22.43 -0.41 -15.85
C VAL A 493 -23.80 -0.94 -15.43
N TYR A 494 -24.79 -0.05 -15.31
CA TYR A 494 -26.19 -0.41 -15.13
C TYR A 494 -26.89 -0.50 -16.48
N TYR A 495 -27.58 -1.61 -16.74
CA TYR A 495 -28.26 -1.93 -17.99
C TYR A 495 -29.76 -1.67 -17.88
N LEU A 496 -30.32 -1.04 -18.90
CA LEU A 496 -31.75 -0.89 -19.06
C LEU A 496 -32.18 -0.83 -20.53
N CYS A 497 -33.39 -1.29 -20.81
CA CYS A 497 -33.98 -1.29 -22.15
C CYS A 497 -35.51 -1.38 -22.06
N GLN A 498 -36.19 -1.20 -23.19
CA GLN A 498 -37.59 -1.60 -23.29
C GLN A 498 -37.71 -3.13 -23.17
N GLU A 499 -38.78 -3.60 -22.53
CA GLU A 499 -39.10 -5.03 -22.44
C GLU A 499 -40.26 -5.39 -23.39
N PRO A 500 -40.22 -6.55 -24.08
CA PRO A 500 -39.08 -7.48 -24.16
C PRO A 500 -37.87 -6.86 -24.88
N GLN A 501 -36.66 -7.31 -24.54
CA GLN A 501 -35.40 -6.74 -25.04
C GLN A 501 -35.36 -6.72 -26.59
N PRO A 502 -35.31 -5.55 -27.24
CA PRO A 502 -35.49 -5.41 -28.69
C PRO A 502 -34.19 -5.49 -29.50
N PHE A 503 -33.10 -5.96 -28.88
CA PHE A 503 -31.79 -6.11 -29.50
C PHE A 503 -31.09 -7.40 -29.04
N THR A 504 -30.13 -7.87 -29.82
CA THR A 504 -29.19 -8.93 -29.45
C THR A 504 -27.74 -8.43 -29.51
N GLY A 505 -26.78 -9.18 -28.98
CA GLY A 505 -25.40 -8.69 -28.83
C GLY A 505 -25.28 -7.61 -27.77
N GLY A 506 -24.22 -6.81 -27.84
CA GLY A 506 -23.94 -5.80 -26.82
C GLY A 506 -23.42 -6.36 -25.50
N GLU A 507 -22.90 -7.59 -25.49
CA GLU A 507 -22.29 -8.17 -24.30
C GLU A 507 -21.06 -7.33 -23.88
N LEU A 508 -20.86 -7.15 -22.57
CA LEU A 508 -19.63 -6.57 -22.04
C LEU A 508 -18.65 -7.71 -21.74
N LYS A 509 -17.49 -7.74 -22.37
CA LYS A 509 -16.43 -8.71 -22.06
C LYS A 509 -15.36 -8.07 -21.20
N ILE A 510 -15.07 -8.66 -20.04
CA ILE A 510 -14.09 -8.19 -19.06
C ILE A 510 -12.96 -9.21 -18.96
N TYR A 511 -11.74 -8.80 -19.27
CA TYR A 511 -10.56 -9.66 -19.33
C TYR A 511 -9.74 -9.50 -18.05
N ASN A 512 -9.26 -10.59 -17.44
CA ASN A 512 -8.35 -10.50 -16.29
C ASN A 512 -6.92 -10.17 -16.75
N SER A 513 -6.75 -8.97 -17.31
CA SER A 513 -5.51 -8.39 -17.77
C SER A 513 -5.61 -6.87 -17.72
N THR A 514 -4.50 -6.19 -17.41
CA THR A 514 -4.37 -4.72 -17.49
C THR A 514 -3.64 -4.26 -18.75
N SER A 515 -3.33 -5.18 -19.68
CA SER A 515 -2.66 -4.91 -20.95
C SER A 515 -3.33 -5.66 -22.11
N PRO A 516 -3.47 -5.06 -23.31
CA PRO A 516 -3.99 -5.72 -24.50
C PRO A 516 -3.08 -6.85 -25.03
N GLU A 517 -1.83 -6.94 -24.59
CA GLU A 517 -0.86 -7.95 -25.05
C GLU A 517 -0.99 -9.29 -24.29
N ASN A 518 -1.63 -9.28 -23.13
CA ASN A 518 -1.69 -10.42 -22.19
C ASN A 518 -3.07 -11.06 -22.06
N LEU A 519 -3.93 -10.93 -23.08
CA LEU A 519 -5.30 -11.46 -23.09
C LEU A 519 -5.29 -12.99 -23.26
N LYS A 520 -5.66 -13.72 -22.21
CA LYS A 520 -5.79 -15.19 -22.25
C LYS A 520 -7.27 -15.57 -22.43
N PRO A 521 -7.64 -16.51 -23.32
CA PRO A 521 -9.04 -16.91 -23.52
C PRO A 521 -9.74 -17.33 -22.21
N ASP A 522 -9.03 -18.09 -21.36
CA ASP A 522 -9.52 -18.60 -20.08
C ASP A 522 -9.62 -17.53 -18.97
N SER A 523 -9.45 -16.25 -19.30
CA SER A 523 -9.55 -15.12 -18.37
C SER A 523 -10.64 -14.10 -18.72
N ILE A 524 -11.46 -14.39 -19.73
CA ILE A 524 -12.57 -13.54 -20.19
C ILE A 524 -13.85 -13.88 -19.43
N LYS A 525 -14.52 -12.86 -18.88
CA LYS A 525 -15.88 -12.95 -18.33
C LYS A 525 -16.83 -12.12 -19.19
N THR A 526 -17.77 -12.78 -19.85
CA THR A 526 -18.87 -12.14 -20.59
C THR A 526 -19.99 -11.75 -19.63
N ILE A 527 -20.58 -10.57 -19.84
CA ILE A 527 -21.68 -10.02 -19.05
C ILE A 527 -22.82 -9.66 -20.01
N GLU A 528 -23.94 -10.32 -19.84
CA GLU A 528 -25.17 -10.07 -20.60
C GLU A 528 -25.82 -8.75 -20.15
N PRO A 529 -26.31 -7.91 -21.08
CA PRO A 529 -26.89 -6.60 -20.79
C PRO A 529 -28.34 -6.68 -20.26
N ILE A 530 -28.56 -7.53 -19.25
CA ILE A 530 -29.87 -7.85 -18.67
C ILE A 530 -30.51 -6.59 -18.08
N ASN A 531 -31.75 -6.28 -18.48
CA ASN A 531 -32.52 -5.14 -17.98
C ASN A 531 -32.55 -5.09 -16.44
N ASN A 532 -32.42 -3.88 -15.89
CA ASN A 532 -32.38 -3.61 -14.46
C ASN A 532 -31.26 -4.32 -13.68
N SER A 533 -30.12 -4.63 -14.33
CA SER A 533 -28.94 -5.17 -13.64
C SER A 533 -27.76 -4.19 -13.68
N ILE A 534 -26.96 -4.16 -12.62
CA ILE A 534 -25.69 -3.41 -12.55
C ILE A 534 -24.52 -4.38 -12.46
N VAL A 535 -23.44 -4.13 -13.19
CA VAL A 535 -22.16 -4.83 -13.04
C VAL A 535 -21.08 -3.88 -12.52
N PHE A 536 -20.26 -4.34 -11.59
CA PHE A 536 -19.07 -3.65 -11.07
C PHE A 536 -17.80 -4.46 -11.36
N PHE A 537 -16.71 -3.78 -11.69
CA PHE A 537 -15.37 -4.37 -11.90
C PHE A 537 -14.26 -3.34 -11.68
N LEU A 538 -13.00 -3.79 -11.58
CA LEU A 538 -11.84 -2.90 -11.45
C LEU A 538 -11.54 -2.16 -12.76
N SER A 539 -11.43 -0.83 -12.72
CA SER A 539 -11.22 0.05 -13.89
C SER A 539 -9.93 -0.21 -14.68
N GLN A 540 -8.93 -0.86 -14.05
CA GLN A 540 -7.70 -1.28 -14.71
C GLN A 540 -7.88 -2.45 -15.70
N TYR A 541 -8.97 -3.21 -15.62
CA TYR A 541 -9.17 -4.38 -16.46
C TYR A 541 -9.55 -3.99 -17.89
N MET A 542 -8.87 -4.62 -18.86
CA MET A 542 -9.20 -4.49 -20.27
C MET A 542 -10.61 -5.04 -20.52
N HIS A 543 -11.44 -4.32 -21.26
CA HIS A 543 -12.81 -4.71 -21.57
C HIS A 543 -13.31 -4.13 -22.90
N GLU A 544 -14.29 -4.79 -23.53
CA GLU A 544 -14.95 -4.34 -24.77
C GLU A 544 -16.47 -4.46 -24.66
N VAL A 545 -17.19 -3.57 -25.35
CA VAL A 545 -18.64 -3.71 -25.62
C VAL A 545 -18.78 -4.26 -27.03
N ARG A 546 -19.33 -5.48 -27.14
CA ARG A 546 -19.59 -6.13 -28.42
C ARG A 546 -20.60 -5.36 -29.28
N PRO A 547 -20.59 -5.53 -30.61
CA PRO A 547 -21.60 -4.94 -31.47
C PRO A 547 -23.03 -5.30 -31.03
N VAL A 548 -23.89 -4.28 -30.97
CA VAL A 548 -25.33 -4.44 -30.79
C VAL A 548 -25.99 -4.69 -32.15
N ASN A 549 -26.95 -5.60 -32.19
CA ASN A 549 -27.83 -5.85 -33.34
C ASN A 549 -29.26 -5.44 -32.94
N CYS A 550 -29.73 -4.31 -33.47
CA CYS A 550 -31.06 -3.74 -33.17
C CYS A 550 -31.82 -3.50 -34.49
N PRO A 551 -32.51 -4.52 -35.05
CA PRO A 551 -33.04 -4.48 -36.42
C PRO A 551 -34.07 -3.37 -36.71
N SER A 552 -34.65 -2.74 -35.68
CA SER A 552 -35.56 -1.60 -35.84
C SER A 552 -34.86 -0.26 -36.08
N GLN A 553 -33.61 -0.12 -35.63
CA GLN A 553 -32.82 1.12 -35.58
C GLN A 553 -33.48 2.29 -34.80
N ASP A 554 -34.62 2.06 -34.15
CA ASP A 554 -35.31 3.04 -33.31
C ASP A 554 -34.50 3.36 -32.05
N PHE A 555 -34.36 4.65 -31.71
CA PHE A 555 -33.63 5.07 -30.51
C PHE A 555 -34.18 4.43 -29.23
N VAL A 556 -35.50 4.29 -29.12
CA VAL A 556 -36.19 3.66 -27.96
C VAL A 556 -35.80 2.18 -27.77
N HIS A 557 -35.37 1.51 -28.83
CA HIS A 557 -34.93 0.12 -28.80
C HIS A 557 -33.41 -0.05 -28.60
N SER A 558 -32.69 1.02 -28.28
CA SER A 558 -31.25 0.95 -27.95
C SER A 558 -30.98 0.11 -26.70
N ARG A 559 -29.77 -0.46 -26.65
CA ARG A 559 -29.12 -0.88 -25.40
C ARG A 559 -28.65 0.37 -24.66
N PHE A 560 -29.39 0.79 -23.66
CA PHE A 560 -28.98 1.89 -22.78
C PHE A 560 -28.14 1.37 -21.62
N THR A 561 -27.21 2.21 -21.17
CA THR A 561 -26.48 2.01 -19.92
C THR A 561 -26.36 3.32 -19.14
N VAL A 562 -26.50 3.26 -17.82
CA VAL A 562 -25.86 4.26 -16.95
C VAL A 562 -24.51 3.67 -16.54
N ASN A 563 -23.42 4.17 -17.12
CA ASN A 563 -22.07 3.70 -16.86
C ASN A 563 -21.24 4.79 -16.20
N GLY A 564 -20.27 4.42 -15.38
CA GLY A 564 -19.54 5.39 -14.59
C GLY A 564 -18.45 4.77 -13.72
N TRP A 565 -17.86 5.60 -12.87
CA TRP A 565 -16.62 5.29 -12.18
C TRP A 565 -16.60 5.80 -10.75
N ILE A 566 -16.05 4.99 -9.85
CA ILE A 566 -15.85 5.33 -8.44
C ILE A 566 -14.38 5.71 -8.25
N TRP A 567 -14.16 6.97 -7.93
CA TRP A 567 -12.83 7.56 -7.81
C TRP A 567 -12.30 7.40 -6.39
N ARG A 568 -11.01 7.06 -6.24
CA ARG A 568 -10.32 7.21 -4.96
C ARG A 568 -10.14 8.68 -4.64
N LYS A 569 -10.14 8.99 -3.35
CA LYS A 569 -9.49 10.20 -2.83
C LYS A 569 -7.97 9.99 -2.92
N ASN A 570 -7.30 11.00 -3.45
CA ASN A 570 -5.84 11.13 -3.37
C ASN A 570 -5.45 11.47 -1.93
#